data_AF-A0A242BXM0-F1
#
_entry.id   AF-A0A242BXM0-F1
#
_cell.length_a   1.000
_cell.length_b   1.000
_cell.length_c   1.000
_cell.angle_alpha   90.00
_cell.angle_beta   90.00
_cell.angle_gamma   90.00
#
_symmetry.space_group_name_H-M   'P 1'
#
loop_
_entity.id
_entity.type
_entity.pdbx_description
1 polymer ?
#
loop_
_entity_poly.entity_id
_entity_poly.type
_entity_poly.pdbx_seq_one_letter_code
_entity_poly.pdbx_strand_id
1 'polypeptide(L)'
;MNQFTKIKQEAQEKKKQRSAHMPAPQSINNINKGNLMLSLEKLQKKEKKERYVFALYPKEHDLLKELAFQAGFTNQYGEGNASAFLSAIIQELGGDKK
;
A
#
# COMPACT_ATOMS: atom_id res chain seq x y z
N MET A 1 31.48 -27.80 16.47
CA MET A 1 30.94 -27.77 15.08
C MET A 1 30.08 -26.54 14.93
N ASN A 2 30.38 -25.70 13.94
CA ASN A 2 29.84 -24.33 13.83
C ASN A 2 28.40 -24.36 13.27
N GLN A 3 27.42 -23.71 13.92
CA GLN A 3 26.01 -23.82 13.53
C GLN A 3 25.73 -23.38 12.09
N PHE A 4 26.58 -22.49 11.56
CA PHE A 4 26.54 -22.04 10.17
C PHE A 4 26.76 -23.16 9.13
N THR A 5 27.52 -24.21 9.45
CA THR A 5 27.72 -25.32 8.50
C THR A 5 26.48 -26.20 8.41
N LYS A 6 25.71 -26.32 9.49
CA LYS A 6 24.47 -27.11 9.56
C LYS A 6 23.38 -26.51 8.66
N ILE A 7 23.24 -25.18 8.69
CA ILE A 7 22.25 -24.44 7.88
C ILE A 7 22.58 -24.55 6.38
N LYS A 8 23.87 -24.51 6.01
CA LYS A 8 24.30 -24.65 4.61
C LYS A 8 24.02 -26.06 4.06
N GLN A 9 24.22 -27.10 4.87
CA GLN A 9 23.93 -28.48 4.48
C GLN A 9 22.43 -28.71 4.31
N GLU A 10 21.61 -28.20 5.24
CA GLU A 10 20.15 -28.34 5.18
C GLU A 10 19.52 -27.62 3.97
N ALA A 11 20.08 -26.47 3.58
CA ALA A 11 19.66 -25.74 2.38
C ALA A 11 20.06 -26.45 1.07
N GLN A 12 21.19 -27.17 1.06
CA GLN A 12 21.63 -27.95 -0.10
C GLN A 12 20.81 -29.24 -0.29
N GLU A 13 20.42 -29.90 0.81
CA GLU A 13 19.58 -31.10 0.76
C GLU A 13 18.18 -30.81 0.21
N LYS A 14 17.56 -29.69 0.64
CA LYS A 14 16.26 -29.24 0.13
C LYS A 14 16.27 -28.90 -1.36
N LYS A 15 17.43 -28.48 -1.91
CA LYS A 15 17.58 -28.21 -3.35
C LYS A 15 17.79 -29.48 -4.19
N LYS A 16 18.39 -30.53 -3.63
CA LYS A 16 18.54 -31.83 -4.34
C LYS A 16 17.23 -32.59 -4.46
N GLN A 17 16.31 -32.47 -3.51
CA GLN A 17 15.00 -33.15 -3.54
C GLN A 17 13.98 -32.51 -4.52
N ARG A 18 14.26 -31.34 -5.11
CA ARG A 18 13.35 -30.64 -6.04
C ARG A 18 13.57 -30.95 -7.52
N SER A 19 14.47 -31.87 -7.88
CA SER A 19 14.86 -32.11 -9.28
C SER A 19 14.11 -33.24 -10.00
N ALA A 20 13.04 -33.78 -9.42
CA ALA A 20 12.21 -34.79 -10.08
C ALA A 20 10.72 -34.41 -10.03
N HIS A 21 10.34 -33.37 -10.77
CA HIS A 21 8.94 -33.23 -11.19
C HIS A 21 8.90 -32.74 -12.63
N MET A 22 8.78 -33.70 -13.56
CA MET A 22 8.43 -33.42 -14.94
C MET A 22 7.04 -32.74 -14.99
N PRO A 23 6.77 -31.85 -15.95
CA PRO A 23 5.46 -31.25 -16.08
C PRO A 23 4.50 -32.25 -16.75
N ALA A 24 3.48 -32.69 -16.03
CA ALA A 24 2.34 -33.40 -16.62
C ALA A 24 1.15 -32.44 -16.74
N PRO A 25 0.53 -32.29 -17.92
CA PRO A 25 -0.67 -31.48 -18.10
C PRO A 25 -1.92 -32.33 -17.85
N GLN A 26 -2.84 -31.88 -16.99
CA GLN A 26 -4.29 -32.22 -16.95
C GLN A 26 -4.90 -31.56 -15.68
N SER A 27 -5.80 -30.59 -15.78
CA SER A 27 -7.24 -30.68 -16.09
C SER A 27 -8.12 -30.96 -14.85
N ILE A 28 -8.99 -29.98 -14.56
CA ILE A 28 -10.27 -30.04 -13.82
C ILE A 28 -10.26 -29.92 -12.27
N ASN A 29 -10.76 -28.74 -11.85
CA ASN A 29 -11.72 -28.43 -10.77
C ASN A 29 -11.61 -29.13 -9.40
N ASN A 30 -11.32 -28.33 -8.36
CA ASN A 30 -12.12 -28.31 -7.12
C ASN A 30 -11.84 -27.05 -6.27
N ILE A 31 -12.75 -26.08 -6.41
CA ILE A 31 -13.47 -25.36 -5.35
C ILE A 31 -12.74 -25.24 -3.99
N ASN A 32 -12.14 -24.07 -3.76
CA ASN A 32 -12.11 -23.45 -2.44
C ASN A 32 -12.87 -22.12 -2.51
N LYS A 33 -14.19 -22.22 -2.32
CA LYS A 33 -15.09 -21.08 -2.11
C LYS A 33 -14.84 -20.52 -0.71
N GLY A 34 -13.82 -19.66 -0.59
CA GLY A 34 -13.78 -18.65 0.47
C GLY A 34 -14.71 -17.51 0.08
N ASN A 35 -15.90 -17.46 0.67
CA ASN A 35 -16.86 -16.38 0.47
C ASN A 35 -16.26 -15.03 0.87
N LEU A 36 -15.81 -14.26 -0.11
CA LEU A 36 -15.74 -12.79 -0.06
C LEU A 36 -15.96 -12.26 -1.48
N MET A 37 -17.05 -12.69 -2.12
CA MET A 37 -17.74 -11.82 -3.08
C MET A 37 -18.23 -10.61 -2.28
N LEU A 38 -17.40 -9.59 -2.19
CA LEU A 38 -17.93 -8.24 -2.02
C LEU A 38 -18.77 -8.01 -3.27
N SER A 39 -20.10 -7.99 -3.12
CA SER A 39 -21.00 -7.54 -4.19
C SER A 39 -20.41 -6.27 -4.80
N LEU A 40 -20.33 -6.20 -6.12
CA LEU A 40 -19.91 -5.00 -6.85
C LEU A 40 -20.70 -3.76 -6.35
N GLU A 41 -21.93 -3.95 -5.86
CA GLU A 41 -22.76 -2.90 -5.24
C GLU A 41 -22.16 -2.34 -3.93
N LYS A 42 -21.43 -3.14 -3.13
CA LYS A 42 -20.73 -2.67 -1.92
C LYS A 42 -19.48 -1.87 -2.25
N LEU A 43 -18.85 -2.10 -3.42
CA LEU A 43 -17.72 -1.32 -3.91
C LEU A 43 -18.15 0.02 -4.53
N GLN A 44 -19.41 0.12 -5.00
CA GLN A 44 -19.96 1.32 -5.64
C GLN A 44 -20.29 2.47 -4.69
N LYS A 45 -20.44 2.22 -3.38
CA LYS A 45 -20.63 3.27 -2.37
C LYS A 45 -19.34 3.91 -1.85
N LYS A 46 -18.21 3.76 -2.54
CA LYS A 46 -17.06 4.63 -2.27
C LYS A 46 -17.39 6.01 -2.81
N GLU A 47 -17.65 6.96 -1.91
CA GLU A 47 -17.68 8.39 -2.22
C GLU A 47 -16.52 8.68 -3.19
N LYS A 48 -16.85 9.27 -4.34
CA LYS A 48 -15.85 9.67 -5.33
C LYS A 48 -14.92 10.64 -4.63
N LYS A 49 -13.70 10.20 -4.32
CA LYS A 49 -12.65 11.08 -3.81
C LYS A 49 -12.33 12.07 -4.92
N GLU A 50 -12.81 13.30 -4.76
CA GLU A 50 -12.45 14.40 -5.63
C GLU A 50 -10.93 14.62 -5.50
N ARG A 51 -10.24 14.60 -6.64
CA ARG A 51 -8.81 14.83 -6.70
C ARG A 51 -8.58 16.26 -7.13
N TYR A 52 -8.13 17.08 -6.20
CA TYR A 52 -7.71 18.45 -6.47
C TYR A 52 -6.24 18.44 -6.88
N VAL A 53 -5.93 19.10 -8.00
CA VAL A 53 -4.56 19.29 -8.47
C VAL A 53 -4.24 20.77 -8.34
N PHE A 54 -3.23 21.10 -7.56
CA PHE A 54 -2.76 22.46 -7.35
C PHE A 54 -1.41 22.64 -8.02
N ALA A 55 -1.29 23.66 -8.85
CA ALA A 55 -0.01 24.12 -9.37
C ALA A 55 0.43 25.33 -8.54
N LEU A 56 1.51 25.17 -7.78
CA LEU A 56 2.10 26.22 -6.95
C LEU A 56 3.48 26.57 -7.48
N TYR A 57 3.92 27.80 -7.27
CA TYR A 57 5.33 28.13 -7.50
C TYR A 57 6.20 27.38 -6.49
N PRO A 58 7.45 27.02 -6.83
CA PRO A 58 8.32 26.25 -5.94
C PRO A 58 8.44 26.86 -4.52
N LYS A 59 8.59 28.19 -4.44
CA LYS A 59 8.67 28.91 -3.15
C LYS A 59 7.42 28.76 -2.29
N GLU A 60 6.25 28.79 -2.91
CA GLU A 60 4.97 28.65 -2.19
C GLU A 60 4.75 27.21 -1.73
N HIS A 61 5.19 26.25 -2.54
CA HIS A 61 5.15 24.85 -2.18
C HIS A 61 6.06 24.54 -0.98
N ASP A 62 7.25 25.13 -0.92
CA ASP A 62 8.16 24.96 0.22
C ASP A 62 7.59 25.59 1.49
N LEU A 63 7.05 26.81 1.40
CA LEU A 63 6.34 27.45 2.51
C LEU A 63 5.16 26.57 3.00
N LEU A 64 4.40 26.01 2.07
CA LEU A 64 3.28 25.13 2.41
C LEU A 64 3.73 23.84 3.11
N LYS A 65 4.89 23.28 2.74
CA LYS A 65 5.49 22.15 3.45
C LYS A 65 5.91 22.53 4.86
N GLU A 66 6.51 23.70 5.06
CA GLU A 66 6.88 24.17 6.39
C GLU A 66 5.64 24.33 7.29
N LEU A 67 4.58 24.95 6.78
CA LEU A 67 3.30 25.07 7.48
C LEU A 67 2.70 23.70 7.81
N ALA A 68 2.71 22.77 6.85
CA ALA A 68 2.23 21.40 7.07
C ALA A 68 3.03 20.70 8.19
N PHE A 69 4.35 20.86 8.20
CA PHE A 69 5.21 20.30 9.25
C PHE A 69 4.90 20.91 10.62
N GLN A 70 4.74 22.23 10.72
CA GLN A 70 4.36 22.93 11.95
C GLN A 70 2.99 22.49 12.48
N ALA A 71 2.05 22.21 11.58
CA ALA A 71 0.73 21.68 11.91
C ALA A 71 0.72 20.16 12.21
N GLY A 72 1.87 19.49 12.17
CA GLY A 72 2.01 18.06 12.48
C GLY A 72 1.65 17.12 11.32
N PHE A 73 1.40 17.65 10.12
CA PHE A 73 1.19 16.85 8.92
C PHE A 73 2.55 16.49 8.32
N THR A 74 3.05 15.31 8.66
CA THR A 74 4.33 14.79 8.16
C THR A 74 4.14 13.60 7.22
N ASN A 75 5.09 13.39 6.32
CA ASN A 75 5.17 12.21 5.46
C ASN A 75 6.02 11.12 6.13
N GLN A 76 6.13 9.96 5.48
CA GLN A 76 6.93 8.83 5.96
C GLN A 76 8.44 9.12 6.08
N TYR A 77 8.92 10.23 5.52
CA TYR A 77 10.31 10.69 5.58
C TYR A 77 10.54 11.78 6.62
N GLY A 78 9.49 12.19 7.36
CA GLY A 78 9.56 13.26 8.36
C GLY A 78 9.50 14.67 7.77
N GLU A 79 9.24 14.83 6.48
CA GLU A 79 9.02 16.15 5.88
C GLU A 79 7.54 16.56 5.96
N GLY A 80 7.27 17.86 5.87
CA GLY A 80 5.90 18.38 5.80
C GLY A 80 5.10 17.83 4.61
N ASN A 81 3.90 17.35 4.88
CA ASN A 81 2.98 16.80 3.89
C ASN A 81 1.92 17.83 3.48
N ALA A 82 2.29 18.66 2.50
CA ALA A 82 1.44 19.70 1.95
C ALA A 82 0.09 19.17 1.42
N SER A 83 0.07 17.98 0.83
CA SER A 83 -1.17 17.40 0.27
C SER A 83 -2.16 17.00 1.37
N ALA A 84 -1.68 16.33 2.43
CA ALA A 84 -2.52 15.98 3.56
C ALA A 84 -3.04 17.22 4.30
N PHE A 85 -2.18 18.23 4.45
CA PHE A 85 -2.53 19.50 5.07
C PHE A 85 -3.63 20.24 4.29
N LEU A 86 -3.47 20.43 2.98
CA LEU A 86 -4.51 21.06 2.15
C LEU A 86 -5.81 20.26 2.14
N SER A 87 -5.72 18.93 2.13
CA SER A 87 -6.91 18.07 2.18
C SER A 87 -7.70 18.28 3.47
N ALA A 88 -7.00 18.40 4.61
CA ALA A 88 -7.62 18.68 5.90
C ALA A 88 -8.30 20.06 5.92
N ILE A 89 -7.64 21.09 5.37
CA ILE A 89 -8.21 22.44 5.26
C ILE A 89 -9.47 22.43 4.39
N ILE A 90 -9.42 21.79 3.22
CA ILE A 90 -10.58 21.70 2.31
C ILE A 90 -11.73 20.96 2.99
N GLN A 91 -11.45 19.90 3.75
CA GLN A 91 -12.46 19.17 4.48
C GLN A 91 -13.11 20.01 5.60
N GLU A 92 -12.30 20.78 6.33
CA GLU A 92 -12.78 21.65 7.40
C GLU A 92 -13.62 22.83 6.85
N LEU A 93 -13.19 23.43 5.74
CA LEU A 93 -13.88 24.52 5.06
C LEU A 93 -15.12 24.04 4.27
N GLY A 94 -15.03 22.86 3.67
CA GLY A 94 -16.08 22.24 2.85
C GLY A 94 -17.28 21.76 3.67
N GLY A 95 -17.19 21.75 5.00
CA GLY A 95 -18.35 21.57 5.86
C GLY A 95 -18.94 20.17 5.81
N ASP A 96 -18.15 19.12 5.60
CA ASP A 96 -18.57 17.74 5.90
C ASP A 96 -18.54 17.50 7.43
N LYS A 97 -19.23 18.37 8.18
CA LYS A 97 -19.76 18.05 9.50
C LYS A 97 -21.07 17.28 9.26
N LYS A 98 -20.96 15.98 9.00
CA LYS A 98 -22.09 15.07 9.23
C LYS A 98 -22.34 14.96 10.73
#